data_AF-A0A5E4G3L8-F1
#
_entry.id   AF-A0A5E4G3L8-F1
#
_cell.length_a   1.000
_cell.length_b   1.000
_cell.length_c   1.000
_cell.angle_alpha   90.00
_cell.angle_beta   90.00
_cell.angle_gamma   90.00
#
_symmetry.space_group_name_H-M   'P 1'
#
loop_
_entity.id
_entity.type
_entity.pdbx_description
1 polymer ?
#
loop_
_entity_poly.entity_id
_entity_poly.type
_entity_poly.pdbx_seq_one_letter_code
_entity_poly.pdbx_strand_id
1 'polypeptide(L)'
;MGRQLSKLGLDPTKAINRARSRSVSTRGRKRERSLDRDDTDGGDAMDVDTPNKKQCMLSRSRLRSRSRPPTEVVPGEGFKDSAQKAKALQKANKSNKMRNKNARRGEADRVIPTLKPKHLFSGKRSIGKTQRR
;
A
#
# COMPACT_ATOMS: atom_id res chain seq x y z
N MET A 1 35.15 -2.07 27.16
CA MET A 1 34.55 -1.62 28.43
C MET A 1 35.34 -2.06 29.66
N GLY A 2 35.28 -3.33 30.11
CA GLY A 2 35.92 -3.72 31.39
C GLY A 2 37.43 -3.48 31.48
N ARG A 3 38.20 -3.87 30.45
CA ARG A 3 39.68 -3.76 30.43
C ARG A 3 40.23 -2.33 30.37
N GLN A 4 39.45 -1.39 29.82
CA GLN A 4 39.85 0.02 29.72
C GLN A 4 39.65 0.73 31.06
N LEU A 5 38.58 0.39 31.79
CA LEU A 5 38.30 0.94 33.12
C LEU A 5 39.30 0.43 34.17
N SER A 6 39.71 -0.84 34.09
CA SER A 6 40.76 -1.38 34.95
C SER A 6 42.13 -0.73 34.70
N LYS A 7 42.43 -0.35 33.43
CA LYS A 7 43.66 0.39 33.09
C LYS A 7 43.68 1.82 33.64
N LEU A 8 42.50 2.39 33.90
CA LEU A 8 42.31 3.69 34.56
C LEU A 8 42.20 3.55 36.10
N GLY A 9 42.44 2.35 36.65
CA GLY A 9 42.44 2.09 38.10
C GLY A 9 41.05 1.94 38.73
N LEU A 10 39.98 1.85 37.94
CA LEU A 10 38.60 1.72 38.42
C LEU A 10 38.12 0.27 38.31
N ASP A 11 37.48 -0.26 39.36
CA ASP A 11 36.96 -1.64 39.35
C ASP A 11 35.73 -1.79 38.42
N PRO A 12 35.84 -2.55 37.32
CA PRO A 12 34.76 -2.69 36.35
C PRO A 12 33.68 -3.71 36.77
N THR A 13 33.85 -4.45 37.87
CA THR A 13 32.96 -5.56 38.27
C THR A 13 31.49 -5.14 38.37
N LYS A 14 31.18 -4.03 39.05
CA LYS A 14 29.82 -3.49 39.20
C LYS A 14 29.19 -3.10 37.86
N ALA A 15 29.97 -2.47 36.97
CA ALA A 15 29.49 -2.07 35.65
C ALA A 15 29.20 -3.28 34.75
N ILE A 16 30.05 -4.31 34.83
CA ILE A 16 29.86 -5.56 34.08
C ILE A 16 28.64 -6.33 34.59
N ASN A 17 28.44 -6.42 35.91
CA ASN A 17 27.27 -7.10 36.50
C ASN A 17 25.95 -6.40 36.12
N ARG A 18 25.95 -5.07 36.04
CA ARG A 18 24.83 -4.28 35.52
C ARG A 18 24.56 -4.53 34.03
N ALA A 19 25.60 -4.62 33.22
CA ALA A 19 25.44 -4.95 31.80
C ALA A 19 24.90 -6.38 31.61
N ARG A 20 25.42 -7.34 32.39
CA ARG A 20 24.97 -8.74 32.37
C ARG A 20 23.51 -8.90 32.79
N SER A 21 23.08 -8.29 33.91
CA SER A 21 21.68 -8.34 34.37
C SER A 21 20.69 -7.77 33.35
N ARG A 22 21.08 -6.72 32.62
CA ARG A 22 20.29 -6.18 31.49
C ARG A 22 20.22 -7.13 30.31
N SER A 23 21.30 -7.88 30.02
CA SER A 23 21.34 -8.84 28.91
C SER A 23 20.63 -10.18 29.20
N VAL A 24 20.60 -10.63 30.46
CA VAL A 24 19.88 -11.87 30.85
C VAL A 24 18.36 -11.67 30.83
N SER A 25 17.89 -10.44 31.08
CA SER A 25 16.45 -10.10 30.99
C SER A 25 15.97 -9.79 29.57
N THR A 26 16.88 -9.48 28.62
CA THR A 26 16.54 -9.17 27.22
C THR A 26 16.90 -10.25 26.20
N ARG A 27 17.81 -11.19 26.50
CA ARG A 27 17.85 -12.48 25.78
C ARG A 27 16.66 -13.30 26.25
N GLY A 28 15.55 -13.14 25.52
CA GLY A 28 14.30 -13.84 25.76
C GLY A 28 14.49 -15.35 25.82
N ARG A 29 14.70 -15.88 27.04
CA ARG A 29 14.29 -17.23 27.33
C ARG A 29 12.77 -17.21 27.25
N LYS A 30 12.21 -17.78 26.18
CA LYS A 30 10.78 -17.79 25.93
C LYS A 30 10.06 -18.30 27.19
N ARG A 31 9.20 -17.48 27.78
CA ARG A 31 8.26 -17.93 28.82
C ARG A 31 7.28 -18.89 28.16
N GLU A 32 6.97 -20.00 28.81
CA GLU A 32 6.16 -21.13 28.33
C GLU A 32 4.69 -20.78 28.02
N ARG A 33 4.45 -19.83 27.11
CA ARG A 33 3.10 -19.48 26.67
C ARG A 33 3.03 -18.95 25.24
N SER A 34 3.95 -19.39 24.38
CA SER A 34 3.87 -19.21 22.92
C SER A 34 3.83 -20.58 22.25
N LEU A 35 2.75 -20.86 21.50
CA LEU A 35 2.66 -22.01 20.60
C LEU A 35 3.49 -21.73 19.34
N ASP A 36 4.80 -21.89 19.44
CA ASP A 36 5.66 -22.12 18.28
C ASP A 36 5.92 -23.62 18.21
N ARG A 37 5.05 -24.35 17.51
CA ARG A 37 5.43 -25.65 16.94
C ARG A 37 5.97 -25.37 15.55
N ASP A 38 7.29 -25.24 15.46
CA ASP A 38 8.03 -25.91 14.40
C ASP A 38 9.43 -26.21 14.95
N ASP A 39 9.55 -27.39 15.56
CA ASP A 39 10.85 -27.99 15.88
C ASP A 39 11.45 -28.45 14.54
N THR A 40 12.32 -27.64 13.96
CA THR A 40 13.33 -28.17 13.04
C THR A 40 14.62 -27.39 13.21
N ASP A 41 15.48 -27.97 14.04
CA ASP A 41 16.93 -27.91 14.08
C ASP A 41 17.65 -26.55 14.11
N GLY A 42 18.58 -26.44 15.04
CA GLY A 42 19.32 -25.21 15.31
C GLY A 42 20.21 -24.77 14.14
N GLY A 43 20.09 -23.51 13.76
CA GLY A 43 21.06 -22.83 12.90
C GLY A 43 20.48 -21.55 12.33
N ASP A 44 21.05 -20.41 12.76
CA ASP A 44 21.03 -19.08 12.13
C ASP A 44 20.23 -18.97 10.81
N ALA A 45 18.90 -18.94 10.89
CA ALA A 45 18.04 -18.74 9.73
C ALA A 45 17.86 -17.24 9.52
N MET A 46 18.53 -16.69 8.50
CA MET A 46 18.32 -15.33 8.01
C MET A 46 16.82 -15.10 7.77
N ASP A 47 16.32 -13.90 8.10
CA ASP A 47 14.93 -13.46 7.89
C ASP A 47 14.62 -13.43 6.38
N VAL A 48 14.25 -14.59 5.83
CA VAL A 48 13.67 -14.68 4.50
C VAL A 48 12.27 -14.13 4.63
N ASP A 49 11.98 -13.04 3.92
CA ASP A 49 10.65 -12.46 3.72
C ASP A 49 9.71 -13.50 3.07
N THR A 50 9.31 -14.51 3.85
CA THR A 50 8.22 -15.39 3.51
C THR A 50 6.96 -14.55 3.69
N PRO A 51 6.10 -14.41 2.67
CA PRO A 51 4.92 -13.59 2.79
C PRO A 51 4.01 -14.25 3.83
N ASN A 52 4.07 -13.73 5.06
CA ASN A 52 3.29 -14.21 6.18
C ASN A 52 1.81 -14.09 5.79
N LYS A 53 1.19 -15.23 5.43
CA LYS A 53 -0.22 -15.31 4.98
C LYS A 53 -1.16 -14.57 5.94
N LYS A 54 -0.81 -14.51 7.23
CA LYS A 54 -1.54 -13.80 8.29
C LYS A 54 -1.56 -12.27 8.12
N GLN A 55 -0.46 -11.65 7.67
CA GLN A 55 -0.43 -10.20 7.40
C GLN A 55 -1.19 -9.83 6.12
N CYS A 56 -1.18 -10.72 5.11
CA CYS A 56 -1.91 -10.55 3.86
C CYS A 56 -3.45 -10.62 4.05
N MET A 57 -3.92 -11.38 5.06
CA MET A 57 -5.34 -11.45 5.43
C MET A 57 -5.84 -10.18 6.13
N LEU A 58 -4.97 -9.48 6.86
CA LEU A 58 -5.34 -8.28 7.61
C LEU A 58 -5.44 -7.05 6.69
N SER A 59 -4.58 -6.92 5.67
CA SER A 59 -4.61 -5.82 4.71
C SER A 59 -5.76 -5.90 3.69
N ARG A 60 -6.26 -7.12 3.39
CA ARG A 60 -7.46 -7.34 2.56
C ARG A 60 -8.78 -6.98 3.24
N SER A 61 -8.78 -6.74 4.55
CA SER A 61 -10.01 -6.57 5.32
C SER A 61 -10.69 -5.19 5.19
N ARG A 62 -9.98 -4.16 4.70
CA ARG A 62 -10.51 -2.77 4.63
C ARG A 62 -11.48 -2.48 3.48
N LEU A 63 -11.75 -3.45 2.60
CA LEU A 63 -12.70 -3.33 1.49
C LEU A 63 -13.80 -4.42 1.50
N ARG A 64 -14.15 -4.96 2.69
CA ARG A 64 -15.13 -6.05 2.87
C ARG A 64 -16.61 -5.64 2.64
N SER A 65 -16.92 -4.99 1.53
CA SER A 65 -18.31 -4.89 1.04
C SER A 65 -18.62 -5.86 -0.11
N ARG A 66 -17.64 -6.62 -0.61
CA ARG A 66 -17.88 -7.63 -1.65
C ARG A 66 -17.85 -9.03 -1.04
N SER A 67 -18.99 -9.47 -0.52
CA SER A 67 -19.19 -10.85 -0.08
C SER A 67 -19.05 -11.87 -1.21
N ARG A 68 -19.13 -11.42 -2.47
CA ARG A 68 -19.00 -12.25 -3.68
C ARG A 68 -17.96 -11.68 -4.64
N PRO A 69 -17.13 -12.52 -5.28
CA PRO A 69 -16.21 -12.08 -6.32
C PRO A 69 -16.96 -11.50 -7.52
N PRO A 70 -16.40 -10.49 -8.22
CA PRO A 70 -17.08 -9.77 -9.30
C PRO A 70 -17.47 -10.65 -10.51
N THR A 71 -16.89 -11.84 -10.64
CA THR A 71 -17.06 -12.74 -11.78
C THR A 71 -18.18 -13.77 -11.57
N GLU A 72 -18.65 -13.96 -10.34
CA GLU A 72 -19.79 -14.83 -10.07
C GLU A 72 -21.06 -14.26 -10.69
N VAL A 73 -21.82 -15.09 -11.41
CA VAL A 73 -23.12 -14.72 -11.98
C VAL A 73 -24.15 -14.78 -10.87
N VAL A 74 -24.85 -13.68 -10.66
CA VAL A 74 -25.99 -13.62 -9.73
C VAL A 74 -27.27 -13.88 -10.54
N PRO A 75 -28.20 -14.70 -10.05
CA PRO A 75 -29.51 -14.88 -10.67
C PRO A 75 -30.18 -13.51 -10.89
N GLY A 76 -30.64 -13.24 -12.12
CA GLY A 76 -31.25 -11.96 -12.51
C GLY A 76 -30.32 -10.95 -13.20
N GLU A 77 -29.00 -11.19 -13.28
CA GLU A 77 -28.07 -10.31 -14.01
C GLU A 77 -28.12 -10.47 -15.54
N GLY A 78 -28.81 -11.49 -16.06
CA GLY A 78 -28.97 -11.71 -17.51
C GLY A 78 -27.75 -12.34 -18.20
N PHE A 79 -26.73 -12.78 -17.46
CA PHE A 79 -25.63 -13.58 -17.99
C PHE A 79 -25.91 -15.07 -17.82
N LYS A 80 -25.53 -15.88 -18.82
CA LYS A 80 -25.67 -17.34 -18.76
C LYS A 80 -24.58 -17.95 -17.87
N ASP A 81 -23.32 -17.56 -18.13
CA ASP A 81 -22.14 -18.13 -17.47
C ASP A 81 -21.18 -17.06 -16.94
N SER A 82 -20.34 -17.44 -15.98
CA SER A 82 -19.28 -16.59 -15.41
C SER A 82 -18.27 -16.13 -16.45
N ALA A 83 -17.98 -16.97 -17.44
CA ALA A 83 -17.12 -16.63 -18.58
C ALA A 83 -17.72 -15.48 -19.43
N GLN A 84 -19.04 -15.45 -19.61
CA GLN A 84 -19.72 -14.38 -20.33
C GLN A 84 -19.63 -13.06 -19.57
N LYS A 85 -19.84 -13.10 -18.24
CA LYS A 85 -19.70 -11.93 -17.36
C LYS A 85 -18.26 -11.39 -17.36
N ALA A 86 -17.26 -12.27 -17.30
CA ALA A 86 -15.85 -11.87 -17.39
C ALA A 86 -15.55 -11.16 -18.72
N LYS A 87 -16.03 -11.70 -19.86
CA LYS A 87 -15.90 -11.06 -21.17
C LYS A 87 -16.60 -9.69 -21.22
N ALA A 88 -17.78 -9.56 -20.60
CA ALA A 88 -18.50 -8.30 -20.52
C ALA A 88 -17.72 -7.24 -19.72
N LEU A 89 -17.16 -7.60 -18.56
CA LEU A 89 -16.30 -6.72 -17.77
C LEU A 89 -15.06 -6.28 -18.55
N GLN A 90 -14.43 -7.19 -19.30
CA GLN A 90 -13.31 -6.83 -20.17
C GLN A 90 -13.71 -5.83 -21.26
N LYS A 91 -14.89 -6.03 -21.89
CA LYS A 91 -15.41 -5.09 -22.90
C LYS A 91 -15.69 -3.70 -22.30
N ALA A 92 -16.29 -3.64 -21.11
CA ALA A 92 -16.55 -2.38 -20.39
C ALA A 92 -15.24 -1.64 -20.03
N ASN A 93 -14.22 -2.35 -19.57
CA ASN A 93 -12.91 -1.75 -19.29
C ASN A 93 -12.24 -1.22 -20.57
N LYS A 94 -12.36 -1.97 -21.68
CA LYS A 94 -11.85 -1.54 -22.99
C LYS A 94 -12.55 -0.28 -23.50
N SER A 95 -13.88 -0.16 -23.36
CA SER A 95 -14.62 1.04 -23.79
C SER A 95 -14.22 2.29 -23.00
N ASN A 96 -13.91 2.14 -21.70
CA ASN A 96 -13.48 3.25 -20.85
C ASN A 96 -12.07 3.76 -21.18
N LYS A 97 -11.23 2.96 -21.86
CA LYS A 97 -9.83 3.30 -22.14
C LYS A 97 -9.66 4.61 -22.91
N MET A 98 -10.49 4.87 -23.93
CA MET A 98 -10.40 6.09 -24.74
C MET A 98 -10.74 7.35 -23.93
N ARG A 99 -11.75 7.26 -23.05
CA ARG A 99 -12.16 8.36 -22.18
C ARG A 99 -11.08 8.67 -21.14
N ASN A 100 -10.48 7.64 -20.55
CA ASN A 100 -9.40 7.78 -19.58
C ASN A 100 -8.13 8.32 -20.23
N LYS A 101 -7.84 7.94 -21.49
CA LYS A 101 -6.76 8.53 -22.28
C LYS A 101 -6.91 10.04 -22.45
N ASN A 102 -8.15 10.51 -22.61
CA ASN A 102 -8.50 11.93 -22.66
C ASN A 102 -8.62 12.58 -21.27
N ALA A 103 -8.19 11.92 -20.20
CA ALA A 103 -8.22 12.39 -18.81
C ALA A 103 -9.58 12.88 -18.31
N ARG A 104 -10.68 12.34 -18.84
CA ARG A 104 -12.04 12.69 -18.39
C ARG A 104 -12.33 12.09 -17.03
N ARG A 105 -13.07 12.83 -16.19
CA ARG A 105 -13.42 12.38 -14.83
C ARG A 105 -14.31 11.14 -14.82
N GLY A 106 -15.21 11.02 -15.79
CA GLY A 106 -16.17 9.92 -15.86
C GLY A 106 -17.04 9.99 -17.11
N GLU A 107 -18.04 9.12 -17.20
CA GLU A 107 -18.93 9.07 -18.36
C GLU A 107 -19.77 10.34 -18.55
N ALA A 108 -20.18 10.96 -17.44
CA ALA A 108 -20.94 12.20 -17.41
C ALA A 108 -20.12 13.42 -17.83
N ASP A 109 -18.80 13.32 -17.80
CA ASP A 109 -17.91 14.39 -18.23
C ASP A 109 -17.90 14.48 -19.76
N ARG A 110 -18.74 15.38 -20.27
CA ARG A 110 -18.97 15.67 -21.69
C ARG A 110 -18.73 17.15 -22.03
N VAL A 111 -17.95 17.86 -21.21
CA VAL A 111 -17.65 19.28 -21.42
C VAL A 111 -16.84 19.46 -22.71
N ILE A 112 -17.23 20.44 -23.52
CA ILE A 112 -16.53 20.82 -24.74
C ILE A 112 -15.86 22.18 -24.50
N PRO A 113 -14.53 22.24 -24.35
CA PRO A 113 -13.83 23.50 -24.15
C PRO A 113 -13.79 24.32 -25.44
N THR A 114 -13.98 25.63 -25.33
CA THR A 114 -13.77 26.54 -26.45
C THR A 114 -12.28 26.73 -26.66
N LEU A 115 -11.70 26.08 -27.68
CA LEU A 115 -10.25 26.14 -27.94
C LEU A 115 -9.78 27.53 -28.40
N LYS A 116 -10.65 28.26 -29.12
CA LYS A 116 -10.34 29.60 -29.65
C LYS A 116 -11.39 30.64 -29.21
N PRO A 117 -11.35 31.10 -27.95
CA PRO A 117 -12.29 32.12 -27.48
C PRO A 117 -12.06 33.49 -28.14
N LYS A 118 -13.15 34.14 -28.57
CA LYS A 118 -13.13 35.40 -29.32
C LYS A 118 -12.34 36.51 -28.63
N HIS A 119 -12.51 36.71 -27.32
CA HIS A 119 -11.84 37.77 -26.57
C HIS A 119 -10.31 37.60 -26.45
N LEU A 120 -9.77 36.42 -26.82
CA LEU A 120 -8.32 36.22 -26.94
C LEU A 120 -7.81 36.56 -28.34
N PHE A 121 -8.57 36.20 -29.39
CA PHE A 121 -8.10 36.19 -30.78
C PHE A 121 -8.69 37.29 -31.67
N SER A 122 -9.60 38.11 -31.15
CA SER A 122 -10.28 39.17 -31.89
C SER A 122 -10.01 40.53 -31.27
N GLY A 123 -9.86 41.55 -32.13
CA GLY A 123 -9.59 42.93 -31.74
C GLY A 123 -8.09 43.25 -31.64
N LYS A 124 -7.78 44.54 -31.55
CA LYS A 124 -6.42 45.06 -31.33
C LYS A 124 -6.40 45.82 -30.00
N ARG A 125 -5.25 45.85 -29.32
CA ARG A 125 -5.04 46.70 -28.14
C ARG A 125 -4.65 48.10 -28.61
N SER A 126 -5.47 49.10 -28.33
CA SER A 126 -5.17 50.51 -28.59
C SER A 126 -4.53 51.19 -27.37
N ILE A 127 -4.03 52.40 -27.55
CA ILE A 127 -3.60 53.27 -26.44
C ILE A 127 -4.85 53.65 -25.62
N GLY A 128 -4.84 53.42 -24.30
CA GLY A 128 -5.95 53.69 -23.40
C GLY A 128 -6.42 52.48 -22.59
N LYS A 129 -7.73 52.39 -22.33
CA LYS A 129 -8.32 51.32 -21.50
C LYS A 129 -8.12 49.95 -22.15
N THR A 130 -7.59 49.01 -21.37
CA THR A 130 -7.34 47.62 -21.81
C THR A 130 -8.36 46.67 -21.17
N GLN A 131 -8.70 45.58 -21.87
CA GLN A 131 -9.69 44.58 -21.46
C GLN A 131 -9.26 43.68 -20.29
N ARG A 132 -7.96 43.68 -19.96
CA ARG A 132 -7.33 42.79 -18.97
C ARG A 132 -6.08 43.47 -18.43
N ARG A 133 -5.72 43.13 -17.20
CA ARG A 133 -4.55 43.67 -16.48
C ARG A 133 -3.24 43.16 -17.06
#